data_AF-A0A7R7CCQ3-F1
#
_entry.id   AF-A0A7R7CCQ3-F1
#
_cell.length_a   1.000
_cell.length_b   1.000
_cell.length_c   1.000
_cell.angle_alpha   90.00
_cell.angle_beta   90.00
_cell.angle_gamma   90.00
#
_symmetry.space_group_name_H-M   'P 1'
#
loop_
_entity.id
_entity.type
_entity.pdbx_description
1 polymer ?
#
loop_
_entity_poly.entity_id
_entity_poly.type
_entity_poly.pdbx_seq_one_letter_code
_entity_poly.pdbx_strand_id
1 'polypeptide(L)'
;MYYVFHETEGSRLEGRPILIAATASNVPEAYSPAGQNLFPLAELLSPLRAAAHRCRLRWAEPFLVYRAGKSSDAELADTARLYAETLRDWQAAAPSATAA
;
A
#
# COMPACT_ATOMS: atom_id res chain seq x y z
N MET A 1 -13.50 16.61 15.60
CA MET A 1 -12.23 16.45 14.86
C MET A 1 -12.49 16.85 13.42
N TYR A 2 -12.09 18.08 13.10
CA TYR A 2 -12.29 18.78 11.82
C TYR A 2 -11.63 17.99 10.68
N TYR A 3 -12.35 17.82 9.57
CA TYR A 3 -11.80 17.17 8.38
C TYR A 3 -11.54 18.23 7.32
N VAL A 4 -10.43 18.03 6.61
CA VAL A 4 -10.16 18.57 5.27
C VAL A 4 -11.49 18.75 4.55
N PHE A 5 -11.79 19.99 4.17
CA PHE A 5 -13.07 20.47 3.65
C PHE A 5 -13.86 19.38 2.91
N HIS A 6 -14.72 18.65 3.62
CA HIS A 6 -15.27 17.39 3.10
C HIS A 6 -16.07 17.64 1.82
N GLU A 7 -16.90 18.67 1.84
CA GLU A 7 -17.74 19.05 0.70
C GLU A 7 -16.90 19.46 -0.52
N THR A 8 -15.85 20.28 -0.32
CA THR A 8 -15.10 20.89 -1.44
C THR A 8 -13.91 20.05 -1.92
N GLU A 9 -13.33 19.23 -1.05
CA GLU A 9 -12.09 18.49 -1.28
C GLU A 9 -12.20 17.00 -0.92
N GLY A 10 -12.66 16.69 0.29
CA GLY A 10 -12.64 15.32 0.81
C GLY A 10 -13.53 14.33 0.03
N SER A 11 -14.69 14.80 -0.45
CA SER A 11 -15.64 14.04 -1.25
C SER A 11 -15.03 13.50 -2.55
N ARG A 12 -13.98 14.16 -3.08
CA ARG A 12 -13.29 13.77 -4.31
C ARG A 12 -12.46 12.49 -4.16
N LEU A 13 -12.13 12.12 -2.92
CA LEU A 13 -11.37 10.90 -2.61
C LEU A 13 -12.26 9.66 -2.50
N GLU A 14 -13.58 9.84 -2.33
CA GLU A 14 -14.48 8.72 -2.11
C GLU A 14 -14.48 7.76 -3.31
N GLY A 15 -14.33 6.46 -3.04
CA GLY A 15 -14.26 5.42 -4.05
C GLY A 15 -12.93 5.34 -4.82
N ARG A 16 -12.01 6.31 -4.66
CA ARG A 16 -10.69 6.25 -5.31
C ARG A 16 -9.87 5.08 -4.74
N PRO A 17 -9.18 4.31 -5.60
CA PRO A 17 -8.32 3.24 -5.11
C PRO A 17 -7.04 3.80 -4.48
N ILE A 18 -6.51 3.09 -3.49
CA ILE A 18 -5.20 3.37 -2.89
C ILE A 18 -4.40 2.08 -2.78
N LEU A 19 -3.14 2.12 -3.24
CA LEU A 19 -2.14 1.07 -3.09
C LEU A 19 -0.97 1.63 -2.27
N ILE A 20 -0.55 0.91 -1.23
CA ILE A 20 0.66 1.22 -0.48
C ILE A 20 1.79 0.34 -1.01
N ALA A 21 2.89 0.96 -1.43
CA ALA A 21 4.14 0.27 -1.73
C ALA A 21 5.16 0.61 -0.63
N ALA A 22 5.67 -0.41 0.05
CA ALA A 22 6.57 -0.22 1.19
C ALA A 22 7.74 -1.22 1.16
N THR A 23 8.90 -0.74 1.61
CA THR A 23 10.12 -1.54 1.73
C THR A 23 10.51 -1.69 3.20
N ALA A 24 10.99 -2.87 3.56
CA ALA A 24 11.54 -3.20 4.87
C ALA A 24 12.94 -3.78 4.71
N SER A 25 13.89 -3.34 5.54
CA SER A 25 15.26 -3.88 5.50
C SER A 25 15.37 -5.27 6.11
N ASN A 26 14.42 -5.69 6.95
CA ASN A 26 14.46 -6.99 7.61
C ASN A 26 13.87 -8.11 6.73
N VAL A 27 14.07 -9.35 7.13
CA VAL A 27 13.52 -10.54 6.46
C VAL A 27 12.02 -10.72 6.77
N PRO A 28 11.23 -11.43 5.94
CA PRO A 28 9.82 -11.68 6.20
C PRO A 28 9.53 -12.30 7.57
N GLU A 29 10.39 -13.21 8.04
CA GLU A 29 10.22 -13.95 9.29
C GLU A 29 10.26 -13.04 10.52
N ALA A 30 10.96 -11.89 10.42
CA ALA A 30 10.97 -10.89 11.48
C ALA A 30 9.59 -10.26 11.70
N TYR A 31 8.70 -10.30 10.71
CA TYR A 31 7.34 -9.78 10.74
C TYR A 31 6.33 -10.90 10.96
N SER A 32 6.48 -11.60 12.07
CA SER A 32 5.58 -12.67 12.49
C SER A 32 5.35 -12.58 14.00
N PRO A 33 4.33 -13.28 14.56
CA PRO A 33 4.11 -13.32 16.00
C PRO A 33 5.31 -13.81 16.82
N ALA A 34 6.16 -14.65 16.23
CA ALA A 34 7.40 -15.13 16.85
C ALA A 34 8.66 -14.34 16.43
N GLY A 35 8.50 -13.38 15.49
CA GLY A 35 9.58 -12.59 14.93
C GLY A 35 9.88 -11.34 15.76
N GLN A 36 11.02 -10.70 15.46
CA GLN A 36 11.51 -9.53 16.19
C GLN A 36 10.55 -8.33 16.18
N ASN A 37 9.72 -8.20 15.14
CA ASN A 37 8.78 -7.11 14.98
C ASN A 37 7.36 -7.45 15.44
N LEU A 38 7.13 -8.67 15.96
CA LEU A 38 5.87 -9.19 16.55
C LEU A 38 4.64 -9.23 15.63
N PHE A 39 4.62 -8.46 14.55
CA PHE A 39 3.46 -8.26 13.70
C PHE A 39 3.84 -8.48 12.23
N PRO A 40 2.91 -9.03 11.41
CA PRO A 40 3.00 -8.94 9.96
C PRO A 40 3.22 -7.49 9.51
N LEU A 41 4.05 -7.29 8.50
CA LEU A 41 4.34 -5.93 7.99
C LEU A 41 3.07 -5.22 7.52
N ALA A 42 2.11 -5.96 6.94
CA ALA A 42 0.81 -5.42 6.55
C ALA A 42 -0.02 -4.91 7.75
N GLU A 43 0.14 -5.49 8.94
CA GLU A 43 -0.54 -5.05 10.16
C GLU A 43 0.05 -3.74 10.69
N LEU A 44 1.36 -3.54 10.55
CA LEU A 44 2.01 -2.26 10.87
C LEU A 44 1.49 -1.10 10.00
N LEU A 45 0.84 -1.39 8.87
CA LEU A 45 0.17 -0.40 8.02
C LEU A 45 -1.26 -0.07 8.46
N SER A 46 -1.74 -0.61 9.59
CA SER A 46 -3.10 -0.37 10.10
C SER A 46 -3.49 1.12 10.21
N PRO A 47 -2.61 2.06 10.61
CA PRO A 47 -2.95 3.48 10.60
C PRO A 47 -3.31 4.01 9.20
N LEU A 48 -2.62 3.55 8.15
CA LEU A 48 -2.92 3.92 6.76
C LEU A 48 -4.23 3.29 6.28
N ARG A 49 -4.49 2.04 6.69
CA ARG A 49 -5.78 1.38 6.42
C ARG A 49 -6.94 2.12 7.08
N ALA A 50 -6.76 2.57 8.32
CA ALA A 50 -7.74 3.39 9.04
C ALA A 50 -7.96 4.75 8.35
N ALA A 51 -6.89 5.39 7.87
CA ALA A 51 -6.99 6.62 7.09
C ALA A 51 -7.76 6.39 5.77
N ALA A 52 -7.46 5.32 5.04
CA ALA A 52 -8.17 4.96 3.82
C ALA A 52 -9.67 4.73 4.07
N HIS A 53 -10.01 3.97 5.10
CA HIS A 53 -11.40 3.76 5.52
C HIS A 53 -12.10 5.08 5.83
N ARG A 54 -11.44 5.96 6.59
CA ARG A 54 -11.97 7.27 6.99
C ARG A 54 -12.17 8.22 5.80
N CYS A 55 -11.36 8.09 4.75
CA CYS A 55 -11.50 8.84 3.49
C CYS A 55 -12.35 8.11 2.44
N ARG A 56 -12.99 6.98 2.77
CA ARG A 56 -13.75 6.13 1.83
C ARG A 56 -12.94 5.73 0.58
N LEU A 57 -11.62 5.59 0.73
CA LEU A 57 -10.74 5.07 -0.30
C LEU A 57 -10.89 3.54 -0.41
N ARG A 58 -10.75 2.99 -1.61
CA ARG A 58 -10.72 1.54 -1.84
C ARG A 58 -9.31 1.01 -1.59
N TRP A 59 -9.10 0.38 -0.44
CA TRP A 59 -7.83 -0.23 -0.06
C TRP A 59 -7.48 -1.42 -0.95
N ALA A 60 -6.28 -1.41 -1.55
CA ALA A 60 -5.70 -2.55 -2.25
C ALA A 60 -4.69 -3.29 -1.36
N GLU A 61 -4.41 -4.55 -1.69
CA GLU A 61 -3.36 -5.31 -1.01
C GLU A 61 -2.00 -4.60 -1.18
N PRO A 62 -1.26 -4.28 -0.10
CA PRO A 62 0.01 -3.57 -0.21
C PRO A 62 1.07 -4.33 -0.99
N PHE A 63 1.89 -3.61 -1.75
CA PHE A 63 3.11 -4.13 -2.34
C PHE A 63 4.25 -4.02 -1.34
N LEU A 64 4.70 -5.16 -0.80
CA LEU A 64 5.70 -5.20 0.28
C LEU A 64 6.99 -5.86 -0.19
N VAL A 65 8.12 -5.17 0.01
CA VAL A 65 9.46 -5.67 -0.30
C VAL A 65 10.24 -5.83 1.00
N TYR A 66 10.80 -7.01 1.22
CA TYR A 66 11.65 -7.31 2.37
C TYR A 66 13.12 -7.31 1.97
N ARG A 67 14.03 -7.29 2.95
CA ARG A 67 15.49 -7.28 2.74
C ARG A 67 16.01 -6.14 1.86
N ALA A 68 15.26 -5.05 1.74
CA ALA A 68 15.54 -3.99 0.77
C ALA A 68 16.92 -3.33 0.95
N GLY A 69 17.46 -3.32 2.18
CA GLY A 69 18.79 -2.77 2.46
C GLY A 69 19.97 -3.65 2.00
N LYS A 70 19.72 -4.86 1.48
CA LYS A 70 20.76 -5.81 1.02
C LYS A 70 20.44 -6.44 -0.33
N SER A 71 19.55 -5.84 -1.12
CA SER A 71 19.20 -6.34 -2.45
C SER A 71 20.35 -6.14 -3.42
N SER A 72 20.65 -7.18 -4.18
CA SER A 72 21.52 -7.12 -5.37
C SER A 72 20.83 -6.39 -6.52
N ASP A 73 21.60 -5.97 -7.54
CA ASP A 73 21.06 -5.33 -8.74
C ASP A 73 20.03 -6.21 -9.47
N ALA A 74 20.24 -7.52 -9.46
CA ALA A 74 19.30 -8.48 -10.04
C ALA A 74 17.98 -8.52 -9.25
N GLU A 75 18.04 -8.60 -7.92
CA GLU A 75 16.85 -8.57 -7.06
C GLU A 75 16.10 -7.24 -7.16
N LEU A 76 16.82 -6.12 -7.32
CA LEU A 76 16.21 -4.81 -7.57
C LEU A 76 15.51 -4.76 -8.93
N ALA A 77 16.13 -5.30 -9.98
CA ALA A 77 15.52 -5.36 -11.31
C ALA A 77 14.25 -6.22 -11.30
N ASP A 78 14.27 -7.38 -10.63
CA ASP A 78 13.10 -8.24 -10.46
C ASP A 78 12.00 -7.55 -9.65
N THR A 79 12.37 -6.86 -8.57
CA THR A 79 11.42 -6.08 -7.75
C THR A 79 10.78 -4.97 -8.57
N ALA A 80 11.55 -4.24 -9.38
CA ALA A 80 11.05 -3.19 -10.26
C ALA A 80 10.07 -3.74 -11.30
N ARG A 81 10.38 -4.89 -11.90
CA ARG A 81 9.48 -5.59 -12.84
C ARG A 81 8.17 -5.98 -12.15
N LEU A 82 8.24 -6.63 -10.98
CA LEU A 82 7.06 -7.04 -10.22
C LEU A 82 6.21 -5.85 -9.77
N TYR A 83 6.85 -4.75 -9.35
CA TYR A 83 6.16 -3.52 -9.02
C TYR A 83 5.40 -2.95 -10.22
N ALA A 84 6.04 -2.92 -11.40
CA ALA A 84 5.40 -2.45 -12.63
C ALA A 84 4.23 -3.35 -13.07
N GLU A 85 4.35 -4.67 -12.91
CA GLU A 85 3.24 -5.63 -13.13
C GLU A 85 2.08 -5.36 -12.15
N THR A 86 2.38 -5.27 -10.86
CA THR A 86 1.40 -4.96 -9.81
C THR A 86 0.65 -3.66 -10.11
N LEU A 87 1.35 -2.61 -10.54
CA LEU A 87 0.72 -1.34 -10.90
C LEU A 87 -0.21 -1.47 -12.11
N ARG A 88 0.19 -2.21 -13.15
CA ARG A 88 -0.66 -2.43 -14.33
C ARG A 88 -1.94 -3.18 -13.96
N ASP A 89 -1.81 -4.25 -13.18
CA ASP A 89 -2.95 -5.06 -12.74
C ASP A 89 -3.88 -4.26 -11.82
N TRP A 90 -3.31 -3.48 -10.89
CA TRP A 90 -4.07 -2.60 -10.01
C TRP A 90 -4.82 -1.51 -10.78
N GLN A 91 -4.19 -0.90 -11.80
CA GLN A 91 -4.85 0.09 -12.65
C GLN A 91 -5.96 -0.52 -13.51
N ALA A 92 -5.76 -1.73 -14.04
CA ALA A 92 -6.77 -2.43 -14.82
C ALA A 92 -7.98 -2.86 -13.97
N ALA A 93 -7.74 -3.24 -12.71
CA ALA A 93 -8.77 -3.60 -11.75
C ALA A 93 -9.45 -2.38 -11.07
N ALA A 94 -8.81 -1.20 -11.12
CA ALA A 94 -9.40 0.02 -10.61
C ALA A 94 -10.61 0.40 -11.46
N PRO A 95 -11.78 0.69 -10.86
CA PRO A 95 -12.88 1.24 -11.63
C PRO A 95 -12.39 2.54 -12.27
N SER A 96 -12.67 2.69 -13.57
CA SER A 96 -12.49 3.99 -14.21
C SER A 96 -13.27 5.00 -13.39
N ALA A 97 -12.60 6.07 -12.93
CA ALA A 97 -13.29 7.16 -12.27
C ALA A 97 -14.35 7.64 -13.27
N THR A 98 -15.63 7.41 -12.97
CA THR A 98 -16.70 8.01 -13.76
C THR A 98 -16.46 9.50 -13.68
N ALA A 99 -16.11 10.11 -14.81
CA ALA A 99 -16.01 11.56 -14.90
C ALA A 99 -17.40 12.10 -14.53
N ALA A 100 -17.48 12.78 -13.39
CA ALA A 100 -18.62 13.58 -13.00
C ALA A 100 -18.53 14.95 -13.68
#